data_AF-A0A6A5XMG2-F1
#
_entry.id   AF-A0A6A5XMG2-F1
#
_cell.length_a   1.000
_cell.length_b   1.000
_cell.length_c   1.000
_cell.angle_alpha   90.00
_cell.angle_beta   90.00
_cell.angle_gamma   90.00
#
_symmetry.space_group_name_H-M   'P 1'
#
loop_
_entity.id
_entity.type
_entity.pdbx_description
1 polymer ?
#
loop_
_entity_poly.entity_id
_entity_poly.type
_entity_poly.pdbx_seq_one_letter_code
_entity_poly.pdbx_strand_id
1 'polypeptide(L)'
;MSHDPVQLPTEVESISEKRKRWVKLLHNLEYAQLIDEVLSVELAKYRNSAVVSSTKSPETYRECALILSSASPLFEAAVEGVLPLRFLLDSKLQAQHVTLLERARSQPSIYVHILADKHGTAPSARQYMAVADIASRYVGEANAENNKIAGLIDSTTPAPISSNLMSLGQRKYLVTPSSSRSKARIARINLFSNSIRRRFLSTPLPDRDLPLWPPPSEVGYSINSPSRLSQHRRHQSSNYIMNLTEDICTHLHLTQHELFRTQHFILHSFIIYLIFRPQQVHIAEIFTSGLLQVWIENGGGFNYYPAGRSNSSGDRVTAEEWRNHDAWVRENSDLDGRWEMLRKRVERDVIAVGRELADIWREVMKD
;
A
#
# COMPACT_ATOMS: atom_id res chain seq x y z
N MET A 1 48.45 -0.69 19.00
CA MET A 1 46.97 -0.65 18.95
C MET A 1 46.60 -0.32 17.52
N SER A 2 46.16 -1.32 16.75
CA SER A 2 45.70 -1.12 15.37
C SER A 2 44.33 -0.43 15.41
N HIS A 3 44.22 0.70 14.72
CA HIS A 3 42.93 1.29 14.42
C HIS A 3 42.31 0.51 13.27
N ASP A 4 41.42 -0.41 13.59
CA ASP A 4 40.51 -0.96 12.58
C ASP A 4 39.61 0.18 12.08
N PRO A 5 39.51 0.40 10.76
CA PRO A 5 38.62 1.39 10.21
C PRO A 5 37.18 0.96 10.51
N VAL A 6 36.42 1.86 11.13
CA VAL A 6 34.98 1.73 11.32
C VAL A 6 34.35 1.50 9.94
N GLN A 7 33.94 0.26 9.67
CA GLN A 7 33.12 -0.04 8.50
C GLN A 7 31.83 0.78 8.62
N LEU A 8 31.69 1.77 7.73
CA LEU A 8 30.42 2.45 7.53
C LEU A 8 29.36 1.39 7.21
N PRO A 9 28.14 1.50 7.77
CA PRO A 9 27.06 0.59 7.43
C PRO A 9 26.89 0.55 5.92
N THR A 10 26.83 -0.66 5.35
CA THR A 10 26.38 -0.90 3.98
C THR A 10 25.13 -0.07 3.71
N GLU A 11 25.17 0.78 2.67
CA GLU A 11 24.05 1.65 2.31
C GLU A 11 22.76 0.82 2.21
N VAL A 12 21.79 1.14 3.06
CA VAL A 12 20.47 0.52 3.02
C VAL A 12 19.76 1.07 1.79
N GLU A 13 19.48 0.20 0.81
CA GLU A 13 18.74 0.55 -0.41
C GLU A 13 17.46 1.33 -0.08
N SER A 14 17.26 2.46 -0.75
CA SER A 14 16.07 3.28 -0.55
C SER A 14 14.82 2.62 -1.14
N ILE A 15 13.64 3.01 -0.64
CA ILE A 15 12.33 2.57 -1.18
C ILE A 15 12.26 2.80 -2.69
N SER A 16 12.74 3.97 -3.14
CA SER A 16 12.70 4.38 -4.54
C SER A 16 13.62 3.54 -5.41
N GLU A 17 14.85 3.24 -4.98
CA GLU A 17 15.75 2.37 -5.73
C GLU A 17 15.20 0.94 -5.86
N LYS A 18 14.71 0.41 -4.73
CA LYS A 18 14.07 -0.89 -4.69
C LYS A 18 12.85 -0.96 -5.61
N ARG A 19 12.00 0.08 -5.60
CA ARG A 19 10.83 0.19 -6.47
C ARG A 19 11.21 0.27 -7.94
N LYS A 20 12.23 1.04 -8.30
CA LYS A 20 12.80 1.11 -9.67
C LYS A 20 13.23 -0.28 -10.15
N ARG A 21 13.97 -1.02 -9.32
CA ARG A 21 14.38 -2.39 -9.65
C ARG A 21 13.17 -3.29 -9.89
N TRP A 22 12.18 -3.27 -9.00
CA TRP A 22 10.99 -4.11 -9.12
C TRP A 22 10.13 -3.80 -10.34
N VAL A 23 9.98 -2.51 -10.68
CA VAL A 23 9.30 -2.08 -11.92
C VAL A 23 10.04 -2.63 -13.15
N LYS A 24 11.38 -2.58 -13.17
CA LYS A 24 12.17 -3.17 -14.25
C LYS A 24 11.95 -4.69 -14.37
N LEU A 25 11.99 -5.41 -13.25
CA LEU A 25 11.72 -6.86 -13.23
C LEU A 25 10.30 -7.18 -13.74
N LEU A 26 9.31 -6.38 -13.34
CA LEU A 26 7.92 -6.54 -13.80
C LEU A 26 7.82 -6.38 -15.32
N HIS A 27 8.36 -5.28 -15.88
CA HIS A 27 8.32 -5.03 -17.33
C HIS A 27 9.10 -6.06 -18.15
N ASN A 28 10.19 -6.57 -17.59
CA ASN A 28 10.99 -7.61 -18.23
C ASN A 28 10.38 -9.00 -18.11
N LEU A 29 9.23 -9.15 -17.41
CA LEU A 29 8.59 -10.43 -17.08
C LEU A 29 9.51 -11.36 -16.27
N GLU A 30 10.39 -10.79 -15.45
CA GLU A 30 11.30 -11.50 -14.54
C GLU A 30 10.60 -11.82 -13.21
N TYR A 31 9.41 -12.45 -13.30
CA TYR A 31 8.52 -12.64 -12.16
C TYR A 31 9.14 -13.50 -11.06
N ALA A 32 9.98 -14.48 -11.42
CA ALA A 32 10.66 -15.34 -10.44
C ALA A 32 11.49 -14.54 -9.44
N GLN A 33 12.32 -13.63 -9.95
CA GLN A 33 13.14 -12.76 -9.12
C GLN A 33 12.28 -11.73 -8.37
N LEU A 34 11.31 -11.11 -9.04
CA LEU A 34 10.43 -10.13 -8.41
C LEU A 34 9.66 -10.72 -7.22
N ILE A 35 9.07 -11.91 -7.41
CA ILE A 35 8.30 -12.60 -6.38
C ILE A 35 9.20 -12.95 -5.19
N ASP A 36 10.40 -13.47 -5.44
CA ASP A 36 11.35 -13.80 -4.39
C ASP A 36 11.76 -12.58 -3.56
N GLU A 37 12.08 -11.46 -4.23
CA GLU A 37 12.49 -10.22 -3.56
C GLU A 37 11.36 -9.62 -2.69
N VAL A 38 10.11 -9.67 -3.17
CA VAL A 38 8.95 -9.17 -2.42
C VAL A 38 8.64 -10.10 -1.24
N LEU A 39 8.51 -11.40 -1.48
CA LEU A 39 8.12 -12.37 -0.45
C LEU A 39 9.17 -12.54 0.63
N SER A 40 10.46 -12.41 0.30
CA SER A 40 11.53 -12.47 1.30
C SER A 40 11.43 -11.35 2.34
N VAL A 41 10.84 -10.21 1.98
CA VAL A 41 10.53 -9.12 2.92
C VAL A 41 9.20 -9.32 3.62
N GLU A 42 8.16 -9.70 2.88
CA GLU A 42 6.81 -9.77 3.43
C GLU A 42 6.60 -10.97 4.37
N LEU A 43 7.05 -12.18 3.99
CA LEU A 43 6.81 -13.41 4.76
C LEU A 43 7.49 -13.38 6.15
N ALA A 44 8.57 -12.61 6.31
CA ALA A 44 9.21 -12.41 7.61
C ALA A 44 8.26 -11.82 8.67
N LYS A 45 7.22 -11.07 8.27
CA LYS A 45 6.21 -10.49 9.16
C LYS A 45 5.20 -11.53 9.68
N TYR A 46 5.21 -12.74 9.13
CA TYR A 46 4.22 -13.79 9.40
C TYR A 46 4.80 -15.01 10.13
N ARG A 47 6.03 -14.92 10.67
CA ARG A 47 6.70 -16.03 11.42
C ARG A 47 5.81 -16.72 12.46
N ASN A 48 4.91 -15.97 13.09
CA ASN A 48 3.99 -16.45 14.13
C ASN A 48 2.52 -16.42 13.70
N SER A 49 2.23 -16.41 12.39
CA SER A 49 0.85 -16.32 11.86
C SER A 49 0.38 -17.66 11.31
N ALA A 50 -0.89 -17.99 11.58
CA ALA A 50 -1.57 -19.13 10.96
C ALA A 50 -2.20 -18.79 9.59
N VAL A 51 -2.15 -17.53 9.16
CA VAL A 51 -2.86 -17.03 7.97
C VAL A 51 -2.11 -17.37 6.68
N VAL A 52 -0.78 -17.28 6.69
CA VAL A 52 0.10 -17.68 5.58
C VAL A 52 1.34 -18.30 6.20
N SER A 53 1.84 -19.38 5.59
CA SER A 53 3.11 -19.96 6.01
C SER A 53 4.21 -18.91 5.90
N SER A 54 5.03 -18.78 6.92
CA SER A 54 6.22 -17.91 6.86
C SER A 54 7.34 -18.49 6.00
N THR A 55 7.19 -19.72 5.50
CA THR A 55 8.11 -20.38 4.59
C THR A 55 7.73 -20.13 3.14
N LYS A 56 8.75 -20.08 2.27
CA LYS A 56 8.54 -20.08 0.82
C LYS A 56 7.89 -21.41 0.44
N SER A 57 6.70 -21.37 -0.16
CA SER A 57 6.00 -22.55 -0.66
C SER A 57 5.72 -22.41 -2.16
N PRO A 58 5.76 -23.51 -2.95
CA PRO A 58 5.42 -23.48 -4.36
C PRO A 58 4.03 -22.89 -4.63
N GLU A 59 3.04 -23.18 -3.78
CA GLU A 59 1.68 -22.65 -3.91
C GLU A 59 1.67 -21.12 -3.77
N THR A 60 2.42 -20.58 -2.82
CA THR A 60 2.50 -19.12 -2.62
C THR A 60 3.12 -18.43 -3.82
N TYR A 61 4.19 -19.02 -4.37
CA TYR A 61 4.86 -18.51 -5.57
C TYR A 61 3.95 -18.59 -6.80
N ARG A 62 3.23 -19.71 -6.96
CA ARG A 62 2.26 -19.90 -8.04
C ARG A 62 1.18 -18.83 -7.99
N GLU A 63 0.58 -18.57 -6.83
CA GLU A 63 -0.47 -17.56 -6.74
C GLU A 63 0.06 -16.14 -6.98
N CYS A 64 1.28 -15.81 -6.53
CA CYS A 64 1.92 -14.53 -6.88
C CYS A 64 2.17 -14.40 -8.40
N ALA A 65 2.60 -15.49 -9.04
CA ALA A 65 2.85 -15.54 -10.46
C ALA A 65 1.56 -15.41 -11.28
N LEU A 66 0.46 -16.03 -10.83
CA LEU A 66 -0.87 -15.85 -11.41
C LEU A 66 -1.37 -14.41 -11.25
N ILE A 67 -1.16 -13.79 -10.08
CA ILE A 67 -1.49 -12.37 -9.85
C ILE A 67 -0.77 -11.47 -10.86
N LEU A 68 0.54 -11.66 -11.06
CA LEU A 68 1.31 -10.88 -12.03
C LEU A 68 0.92 -11.19 -13.49
N SER A 69 0.52 -12.43 -13.78
CA SER A 69 0.11 -12.84 -15.12
C SER A 69 -1.27 -12.31 -15.50
N SER A 70 -2.20 -12.14 -14.55
CA SER A 70 -3.50 -11.49 -14.80
C SER A 70 -3.51 -9.99 -14.50
N ALA A 71 -2.34 -9.39 -14.18
CA ALA A 71 -2.22 -7.98 -13.85
C ALA A 71 -2.73 -7.09 -14.99
N SER A 72 -3.62 -6.16 -14.64
CA SER A 72 -4.12 -5.14 -15.58
C SER A 72 -3.14 -3.97 -15.70
N PRO A 73 -3.28 -3.11 -16.73
CA PRO A 73 -2.53 -1.86 -16.79
C PRO A 73 -2.72 -0.93 -15.58
N LEU A 74 -3.83 -1.05 -14.84
CA LEU A 74 -4.04 -0.33 -13.57
C LEU A 74 -3.12 -0.85 -12.47
N PHE A 75 -2.95 -2.17 -12.40
CA PHE A 75 -2.01 -2.80 -11.47
C PHE A 75 -0.58 -2.35 -11.79
N GLU A 76 -0.18 -2.44 -13.06
CA GLU A 76 1.14 -2.03 -13.52
C GLU A 76 1.40 -0.54 -13.22
N ALA A 77 0.46 0.35 -13.54
CA ALA A 77 0.59 1.78 -13.23
C ALA A 77 0.66 2.07 -11.71
N ALA A 78 -0.01 1.25 -10.89
CA ALA A 78 0.12 1.34 -9.44
C ALA A 78 1.51 0.90 -8.98
N VAL A 79 2.06 -0.18 -9.56
CA VAL A 79 3.42 -0.66 -9.31
C VAL A 79 4.48 0.36 -9.76
N GLU A 80 4.24 1.04 -10.87
CA GLU A 80 5.09 2.12 -11.36
C GLU A 80 4.97 3.40 -10.52
N GLY A 81 3.96 3.53 -9.65
CA GLY A 81 3.74 4.72 -8.84
C GLY A 81 3.26 5.94 -9.64
N VAL A 82 2.69 5.73 -10.82
CA VAL A 82 2.20 6.79 -11.72
C VAL A 82 0.68 6.74 -11.94
N LEU A 83 -0.01 5.82 -11.27
CA LEU A 83 -1.45 5.57 -11.48
C LEU A 83 -2.31 6.85 -11.41
N PRO A 84 -2.23 7.73 -10.39
CA PRO A 84 -3.08 8.92 -10.34
C PRO A 84 -2.89 9.85 -11.56
N LEU A 85 -1.64 10.12 -11.93
CA LEU A 85 -1.31 10.96 -13.08
C LEU A 85 -1.74 10.30 -14.40
N ARG A 86 -1.36 9.05 -14.62
CA ARG A 86 -1.70 8.32 -15.85
C ARG A 86 -3.21 8.17 -16.01
N PHE A 87 -3.95 7.96 -14.93
CA PHE A 87 -5.40 7.88 -14.95
C PHE A 87 -6.07 9.15 -15.46
N LEU A 88 -5.49 10.33 -15.26
CA LEU A 88 -6.02 11.58 -15.79
C LEU A 88 -5.82 11.73 -17.31
N LEU A 89 -4.83 11.04 -17.87
CA LEU A 89 -4.37 11.22 -19.25
C LEU A 89 -4.76 10.06 -20.18
N ASP A 90 -4.98 8.87 -19.64
CA ASP A 90 -5.19 7.64 -20.40
C ASP A 90 -6.65 7.17 -20.32
N SER A 91 -7.43 7.47 -21.37
CA SER A 91 -8.85 7.09 -21.46
C SER A 91 -9.07 5.58 -21.51
N LYS A 92 -8.09 4.80 -22.00
CA LYS A 92 -8.17 3.34 -22.00
C LYS A 92 -8.03 2.81 -20.57
N LEU A 93 -7.11 3.39 -19.80
CA LEU A 93 -6.95 3.08 -18.37
C LEU A 93 -8.21 3.41 -17.56
N GLN A 94 -8.87 4.53 -17.88
CA GLN A 94 -10.17 4.90 -17.30
C GLN A 94 -11.27 3.88 -17.63
N ALA A 95 -11.39 3.48 -18.90
CA ALA A 95 -12.37 2.49 -19.33
C ALA A 95 -12.16 1.13 -18.64
N GLN A 96 -10.90 0.68 -18.52
CA GLN A 96 -10.56 -0.54 -17.77
C GLN A 96 -10.95 -0.43 -16.29
N HIS A 97 -10.74 0.73 -15.67
CA HIS A 97 -11.12 0.93 -14.28
C HIS A 97 -12.63 0.84 -14.08
N VAL A 98 -13.43 1.34 -15.03
CA VAL A 98 -14.89 1.16 -14.99
C VAL A 98 -15.26 -0.33 -15.03
N THR A 99 -14.64 -1.11 -15.90
CA THR A 99 -14.86 -2.57 -15.97
C THR A 99 -14.48 -3.27 -14.67
N LEU A 100 -13.31 -2.97 -14.10
CA LEU A 100 -12.89 -3.54 -12.81
C LEU A 100 -13.81 -3.11 -11.67
N LEU A 101 -14.24 -1.84 -11.66
CA LEU A 101 -15.14 -1.29 -10.66
C LEU A 101 -16.51 -1.97 -10.66
N GLU A 102 -17.05 -2.25 -11.85
CA GLU A 102 -18.29 -3.00 -11.99
C GLU A 102 -18.12 -4.43 -11.46
N ARG A 103 -17.08 -5.13 -11.91
CA ARG A 103 -16.84 -6.53 -11.54
C ARG A 103 -16.57 -6.70 -10.05
N ALA A 104 -15.91 -5.74 -9.42
CA ALA A 104 -15.58 -5.75 -8.00
C ALA A 104 -16.78 -5.54 -7.05
N ARG A 105 -18.01 -5.39 -7.58
CA ARG A 105 -19.24 -5.42 -6.77
C ARG A 105 -19.56 -6.84 -6.28
N SER A 106 -19.17 -7.85 -7.04
CA SER A 106 -19.43 -9.26 -6.77
C SER A 106 -18.17 -10.12 -6.71
N GLN A 107 -17.05 -9.67 -7.29
CA GLN A 107 -15.77 -10.36 -7.22
C GLN A 107 -14.85 -9.74 -6.16
N PRO A 108 -14.24 -10.55 -5.28
CA PRO A 108 -13.24 -10.05 -4.35
C PRO A 108 -12.07 -9.37 -5.06
N SER A 109 -11.52 -8.35 -4.43
CA SER A 109 -10.55 -7.47 -5.10
C SER A 109 -9.59 -6.80 -4.13
N ILE A 110 -8.48 -6.33 -4.70
CA ILE A 110 -7.52 -5.45 -4.04
C ILE A 110 -7.73 -4.04 -4.56
N TYR A 111 -7.85 -3.10 -3.62
CA TYR A 111 -7.89 -1.67 -3.89
C TYR A 111 -6.65 -0.99 -3.32
N VAL A 112 -6.38 0.20 -3.82
CA VAL A 112 -5.32 1.09 -3.35
C VAL A 112 -5.87 2.49 -3.13
N HIS A 113 -5.42 3.14 -2.06
CA HIS A 113 -5.55 4.59 -1.87
C HIS A 113 -4.19 5.24 -2.06
N ILE A 114 -4.10 6.27 -2.90
CA ILE A 114 -2.84 6.95 -3.23
C ILE A 114 -2.99 8.43 -2.87
N LEU A 115 -2.08 8.95 -2.06
CA LEU A 115 -2.04 10.36 -1.69
C LEU A 115 -1.45 11.17 -2.84
N ALA A 116 -2.28 11.99 -3.49
CA ALA A 116 -1.90 12.85 -4.59
C ALA A 116 -2.79 14.10 -4.64
N ASP A 117 -2.38 15.11 -5.38
CA ASP A 117 -3.21 16.27 -5.68
C ASP A 117 -4.14 16.01 -6.87
N LYS A 118 -4.97 17.01 -7.21
CA LYS A 118 -5.90 16.95 -8.35
C LYS A 118 -5.25 16.71 -9.71
N HIS A 119 -3.93 16.88 -9.82
CA HIS A 119 -3.15 16.63 -11.02
C HIS A 119 -2.45 15.26 -10.98
N GLY A 120 -2.72 14.44 -9.97
CA GLY A 120 -2.08 13.15 -9.77
C GLY A 120 -0.63 13.25 -9.28
N THR A 121 -0.23 14.41 -8.77
CA THR A 121 1.13 14.64 -8.26
C THR A 121 1.19 14.31 -6.77
N ALA A 122 2.15 13.47 -6.39
CA ALA A 122 2.40 13.11 -5.00
C ALA A 122 2.95 14.31 -4.19
N PRO A 123 2.80 14.32 -2.85
CA PRO A 123 3.52 15.30 -2.03
C PRO A 123 5.03 15.10 -2.17
N SER A 124 5.80 16.18 -2.06
CA SER A 124 7.26 16.13 -1.94
C SER A 124 7.69 15.57 -0.58
N ALA A 125 8.96 15.19 -0.45
CA ALA A 125 9.48 14.74 0.85
C ALA A 125 9.34 15.83 1.91
N ARG A 126 9.50 17.11 1.55
CA ARG A 126 9.31 18.25 2.45
C ARG A 126 7.85 18.44 2.88
N GLN A 127 6.91 18.35 1.94
CA GLN A 127 5.48 18.41 2.28
C GLN A 127 5.09 17.24 3.19
N TYR A 128 5.58 16.04 2.90
CA TYR A 128 5.30 14.86 3.72
C TYR A 128 5.93 14.95 5.11
N MET A 129 7.10 15.58 5.23
CA MET A 129 7.73 15.91 6.50
C MET A 129 6.87 16.87 7.36
N ALA A 130 6.27 17.89 6.74
CA ALA A 130 5.35 18.80 7.42
C ALA A 130 4.11 18.06 7.96
N VAL A 131 3.58 17.08 7.21
CA VAL A 131 2.52 16.20 7.69
C VAL A 131 2.96 15.42 8.93
N ALA A 132 4.17 14.84 8.91
CA ALA A 132 4.72 14.09 10.03
C ALA A 132 4.88 14.94 11.30
N ASP A 133 5.33 16.19 11.16
CA ASP A 133 5.47 17.14 12.28
C ASP A 133 4.11 17.49 12.90
N ILE A 134 3.09 17.73 12.07
CA ILE A 134 1.72 17.97 12.56
C ILE A 134 1.14 16.71 13.22
N ALA A 135 1.36 15.53 12.65
CA ALA A 135 0.91 14.27 13.24
C ALA A 135 1.57 14.00 14.61
N SER A 136 2.85 14.34 14.78
CA SER A 136 3.53 14.26 16.08
C SER A 136 2.93 15.22 17.11
N ARG A 137 2.59 16.45 16.72
CA ARG A 137 1.91 17.42 17.61
C ARG A 137 0.50 16.97 17.97
N TYR A 138 -0.23 16.38 17.01
CA TYR A 138 -1.57 15.84 17.22
C TYR A 138 -1.61 14.78 18.34
N VAL A 139 -0.62 13.89 18.36
CA VAL A 139 -0.50 12.82 19.38
C VAL A 139 0.29 13.22 20.62
N GLY A 140 0.88 14.41 20.62
CA GLY A 140 1.60 14.98 21.76
C GLY A 140 0.70 15.21 22.97
N GLU A 141 1.33 15.47 24.12
CA GLU A 141 0.63 15.72 25.37
C GLU A 141 -0.39 16.86 25.24
N ALA A 142 -1.46 16.78 26.05
CA ALA A 142 -2.50 17.77 26.06
C ALA A 142 -1.97 19.09 26.66
N ASN A 143 -1.70 20.05 25.79
CA ASN A 143 -1.38 21.42 26.13
C ASN A 143 -2.16 22.37 25.19
N ALA A 144 -2.15 23.67 25.46
CA ALA A 144 -2.95 24.63 24.71
C ALA A 144 -2.67 24.59 23.19
N GLU A 145 -1.40 24.44 22.80
CA GLU A 145 -0.96 24.44 21.41
C GLU A 145 -1.38 23.16 20.67
N ASN A 146 -1.08 21.99 21.25
CA ASN A 146 -1.45 20.69 20.68
C ASN A 146 -2.97 20.51 20.66
N ASN A 147 -3.70 20.99 21.68
CA ASN A 147 -5.16 20.98 21.71
C ASN A 147 -5.74 21.81 20.57
N LYS A 148 -5.19 23.00 20.31
CA LYS A 148 -5.64 23.86 19.22
C LYS A 148 -5.48 23.17 17.87
N ILE A 149 -4.31 22.59 17.60
CA ILE A 149 -4.04 21.90 16.32
C ILE A 149 -4.92 20.68 16.14
N ALA A 150 -5.05 19.86 17.19
CA ALA A 150 -5.92 18.71 17.11
C ALA A 150 -7.38 19.09 16.88
N GLY A 151 -7.88 20.16 17.50
CA GLY A 151 -9.24 20.62 17.26
C GLY A 151 -9.48 21.10 15.84
N LEU A 152 -8.48 21.75 15.24
CA LEU A 152 -8.53 22.15 13.82
C LEU A 152 -8.54 20.94 12.90
N ILE A 153 -7.70 19.93 13.16
CA ILE A 153 -7.65 18.68 12.38
C ILE A 153 -8.96 17.90 12.54
N ASP A 154 -9.42 17.65 13.77
CA ASP A 154 -10.62 16.88 14.08
C ASP A 154 -11.90 17.51 13.50
N SER A 155 -11.88 18.82 13.20
CA SER A 155 -12.99 19.55 12.59
C SER A 155 -12.96 19.55 11.05
N THR A 156 -11.92 18.98 10.43
CA THR A 156 -11.74 19.01 8.98
C THR A 156 -12.77 18.16 8.25
N THR A 157 -13.06 16.97 8.79
CA THR A 157 -14.11 16.08 8.26
C THR A 157 -15.04 15.58 9.37
N PRO A 158 -16.33 15.33 9.08
CA PRO A 158 -17.28 14.80 10.06
C PRO A 158 -16.88 13.42 10.61
N ALA A 159 -17.31 13.02 11.82
CA ALA A 159 -17.99 13.84 12.83
C ALA A 159 -16.96 14.53 13.74
N PRO A 160 -17.09 15.85 14.01
CA PRO A 160 -16.14 16.56 14.86
C PRO A 160 -16.27 16.11 16.33
N ILE A 161 -15.19 16.26 17.10
CA ILE A 161 -15.22 16.10 18.56
C ILE A 161 -15.71 17.41 19.19
N SER A 162 -16.58 17.32 20.20
CA SER A 162 -17.03 18.51 20.94
C SER A 162 -15.88 19.17 21.71
N SER A 163 -15.94 20.50 21.85
CA SER A 163 -14.92 21.30 22.54
C SER A 163 -14.57 20.80 23.94
N ASN A 164 -15.58 20.40 24.72
CA ASN A 164 -15.41 19.86 26.07
C ASN A 164 -14.61 18.55 26.08
N LEU A 165 -14.85 17.65 25.12
CA LEU A 165 -14.10 16.39 25.02
C LEU A 165 -12.67 16.64 24.53
N MET A 166 -12.48 17.60 23.63
CA MET A 166 -11.15 18.01 23.17
C MET A 166 -10.29 18.61 24.28
N SER A 167 -10.87 19.44 25.17
CA SER A 167 -10.16 19.98 26.33
C SER A 167 -9.73 18.90 27.33
N LEU A 168 -10.46 17.78 27.37
CA LEU A 168 -10.08 16.59 28.13
C LEU A 168 -9.05 15.71 27.41
N GLY A 169 -8.48 16.17 26.29
CA GLY A 169 -7.43 15.48 25.55
C GLY A 169 -7.92 14.38 24.60
N GLN A 170 -9.24 14.27 24.38
CA GLN A 170 -9.82 13.36 23.39
C GLN A 170 -9.50 13.85 21.97
N ARG A 171 -9.29 12.88 21.06
CA ARG A 171 -8.85 13.11 19.68
C ARG A 171 -9.52 12.12 18.73
N LYS A 172 -10.09 12.59 17.63
CA LYS A 172 -10.88 11.78 16.67
C LYS A 172 -10.17 10.50 16.29
N TYR A 173 -8.90 10.62 15.93
CA TYR A 173 -8.09 9.50 15.44
C TYR A 173 -7.46 8.66 16.55
N LEU A 174 -7.56 9.06 17.84
CA LEU A 174 -7.04 8.27 18.97
C LEU A 174 -8.14 7.51 19.74
N VAL A 175 -9.41 7.82 19.48
CA VAL A 175 -10.54 7.17 20.16
C VAL A 175 -10.76 5.75 19.66
N THR A 176 -10.87 4.81 20.60
CA THR A 176 -11.30 3.42 20.41
C THR A 176 -12.46 3.10 21.35
N PRO A 177 -13.21 2.00 21.14
CA PRO A 177 -14.30 1.63 22.06
C PRO A 177 -13.86 1.51 23.53
N SER A 178 -12.59 1.15 23.76
CA SER A 178 -11.99 0.97 25.08
C SER A 178 -11.20 2.16 25.62
N SER A 179 -11.01 3.24 24.84
CA SER A 179 -10.14 4.35 25.26
C SER A 179 -10.43 5.63 24.47
N SER A 180 -10.56 6.76 25.17
CA SER A 180 -10.60 8.08 24.54
C SER A 180 -9.27 8.49 23.88
N ARG A 181 -8.17 7.83 24.27
CA ARG A 181 -6.82 8.13 23.81
C ARG A 181 -5.96 6.85 23.80
N SER A 182 -6.09 6.07 22.74
CA SER A 182 -5.43 4.77 22.59
C SER A 182 -3.90 4.90 22.52
N LYS A 183 -3.20 4.32 23.50
CA LYS A 183 -1.73 4.19 23.52
C LYS A 183 -1.19 3.48 22.28
N ALA A 184 -1.90 2.47 21.79
CA ALA A 184 -1.51 1.73 20.60
C ALA A 184 -1.56 2.61 19.34
N ARG A 185 -2.62 3.43 19.19
CA ARG A 185 -2.71 4.37 18.06
C ARG A 185 -1.65 5.47 18.14
N ILE A 186 -1.36 5.99 19.34
CA ILE A 186 -0.25 6.93 19.54
C ILE A 186 1.07 6.33 19.10
N ALA A 187 1.39 5.11 19.56
CA ALA A 187 2.64 4.44 19.19
C ALA A 187 2.76 4.25 17.67
N ARG A 188 1.66 3.91 16.99
CA ARG A 188 1.60 3.74 15.53
C ARG A 188 1.80 5.06 14.77
N ILE A 189 1.16 6.14 15.21
CA ILE A 189 1.32 7.47 14.59
C ILE A 189 2.75 7.99 14.83
N ASN A 190 3.31 7.76 16.02
CA ASN A 190 4.72 8.09 16.28
C ASN A 190 5.68 7.30 15.38
N LEU A 191 5.44 6.00 15.20
CA LEU A 191 6.20 5.19 14.25
C LEU A 191 6.09 5.75 12.82
N PHE A 192 4.88 6.06 12.37
CA PHE A 192 4.62 6.69 11.08
C PHE A 192 5.41 8.00 10.91
N SER A 193 5.27 8.96 11.84
CA SER A 193 5.99 10.24 11.79
C SER A 193 7.52 10.05 11.79
N ASN A 194 8.04 9.14 12.61
CA ASN A 194 9.47 8.86 12.69
C ASN A 194 10.01 8.21 11.42
N SER A 195 9.23 7.33 10.78
CA SER A 195 9.63 6.71 9.51
C SER A 195 9.62 7.71 8.36
N ILE A 196 8.66 8.64 8.32
CA ILE A 196 8.70 9.76 7.36
C ILE A 196 9.95 10.61 7.58
N ARG A 197 10.28 10.95 8.83
CA ARG A 197 11.50 11.69 9.16
C ARG A 197 12.76 10.96 8.68
N ARG A 198 12.84 9.64 8.90
CA ARG A 198 13.96 8.82 8.38
C ARG A 198 14.03 8.86 6.86
N ARG A 199 12.89 8.67 6.16
CA ARG A 199 12.81 8.76 4.69
C ARG A 199 13.24 10.13 4.17
N PHE A 200 12.82 11.22 4.82
CA PHE A 200 13.20 12.58 4.47
C PHE A 200 14.70 12.81 4.63
N LEU A 201 15.29 12.37 5.74
CA LEU A 201 16.72 12.50 6.01
C LEU A 201 17.56 11.70 5.01
N SER A 202 17.10 10.51 4.60
CA SER A 202 17.76 9.69 3.57
C SER A 202 17.49 10.16 2.14
N THR A 203 16.53 11.06 1.92
CA THR A 203 16.26 11.62 0.58
C THR A 203 17.34 12.66 0.24
N PRO A 204 18.02 12.53 -0.92
CA PRO A 204 19.01 13.51 -1.37
C PRO A 204 18.45 14.93 -1.38
N LEU A 205 19.27 15.92 -1.01
CA LEU A 205 18.82 17.32 -0.92
C LEU A 205 18.11 17.84 -2.19
N PRO A 206 18.61 17.58 -3.43
CA PRO A 206 17.92 18.00 -4.65
C PRO A 206 16.55 17.38 -4.85
N ASP A 207 16.31 16.20 -4.26
CA ASP A 207 15.10 15.41 -4.47
C ASP A 207 14.01 15.72 -3.43
N ARG A 208 14.32 16.47 -2.36
CA ARG A 208 13.38 16.72 -1.25
C ARG A 208 12.15 17.54 -1.64
N ASP A 209 12.29 18.32 -2.71
CA ASP A 209 11.24 19.17 -3.26
C ASP A 209 10.59 18.57 -4.52
N LEU A 210 11.08 17.41 -4.98
CA LEU A 210 10.43 16.63 -6.03
C LEU A 210 9.27 15.79 -5.45
N PRO A 211 8.22 15.50 -6.23
CA PRO A 211 7.16 14.58 -5.81
C PRO A 211 7.72 13.22 -5.38
N LEU A 212 7.22 12.69 -4.26
CA LEU A 212 7.64 11.38 -3.77
C LEU A 212 7.31 10.30 -4.79
N TRP A 213 8.33 9.52 -5.13
CA TRP A 213 8.19 8.33 -5.96
C TRP A 213 8.78 7.11 -5.25
N PRO A 214 8.00 6.07 -4.95
CA PRO A 214 6.54 5.97 -5.13
C PRO A 214 5.75 6.89 -4.17
N PRO A 215 4.50 7.24 -4.53
CA PRO A 215 3.61 8.04 -3.70
C PRO A 215 3.17 7.29 -2.44
N PRO A 216 2.99 7.97 -1.29
CA PRO A 216 2.41 7.37 -0.10
C PRO A 216 1.03 6.76 -0.39
N SER A 217 0.87 5.48 -0.05
CA SER A 217 -0.33 4.72 -0.42
C SER A 217 -0.80 3.76 0.69
N GLU A 218 -2.02 3.23 0.54
CA GLU A 218 -2.61 2.16 1.35
C GLU A 218 -3.11 1.08 0.39
N VAL A 219 -2.95 -0.19 0.75
CA VAL A 219 -3.49 -1.33 0.00
C VAL A 219 -4.41 -2.11 0.91
N GLY A 220 -5.59 -2.46 0.40
CA GLY A 220 -6.56 -3.23 1.15
C GLY A 220 -7.34 -4.23 0.30
N TYR A 221 -7.89 -5.22 1.00
CA TYR A 221 -8.78 -6.25 0.43
C TYR A 221 -10.26 -5.94 0.69
N SER A 222 -11.14 -6.34 -0.25
CA SER A 222 -12.58 -6.43 -0.01
C SER A 222 -13.29 -7.43 -0.93
N ILE A 223 -14.35 -8.07 -0.42
CA ILE A 223 -15.32 -8.81 -1.24
C ILE A 223 -16.30 -7.89 -1.99
N ASN A 224 -16.40 -6.61 -1.59
CA ASN A 224 -17.18 -5.58 -2.26
C ASN A 224 -16.44 -4.24 -2.13
N SER A 225 -15.46 -4.07 -3.03
CA SER A 225 -14.59 -2.89 -3.01
C SER A 225 -15.35 -1.58 -3.22
N PRO A 226 -16.35 -1.44 -4.11
CA PRO A 226 -17.09 -0.19 -4.26
C PRO A 226 -17.73 0.31 -2.96
N SER A 227 -18.37 -0.59 -2.21
CA SER A 227 -18.93 -0.28 -0.88
C SER A 227 -17.83 0.12 0.09
N ARG A 228 -16.74 -0.65 0.13
CA ARG A 228 -15.58 -0.36 1.00
C ARG A 228 -14.94 0.99 0.70
N LEU A 229 -14.74 1.33 -0.56
CA LEU A 229 -14.22 2.62 -1.01
C LEU A 229 -15.17 3.77 -0.64
N SER A 230 -16.48 3.55 -0.69
CA SER A 230 -17.44 4.55 -0.20
C SER A 230 -17.36 4.76 1.31
N GLN A 231 -17.07 3.73 2.10
CA GLN A 231 -16.87 3.86 3.54
C GLN A 231 -15.59 4.65 3.85
N HIS A 232 -14.49 4.35 3.13
CA HIS A 232 -13.23 5.08 3.24
C HIS A 232 -13.40 6.57 2.93
N ARG A 233 -14.10 6.95 1.85
CA ARG A 233 -14.41 8.36 1.52
C ARG A 233 -15.20 9.09 2.61
N ARG A 234 -15.93 8.37 3.45
CA ARG A 234 -16.69 8.92 4.60
C ARG A 234 -15.93 8.79 5.91
N HIS A 235 -14.67 8.33 5.88
CA HIS A 235 -13.83 8.02 7.04
C HIS A 235 -14.47 7.02 8.03
N GLN A 236 -15.32 6.12 7.53
CA GLN A 236 -16.04 5.13 8.34
C GLN A 236 -15.31 3.79 8.36
N SER A 237 -15.03 3.27 9.56
CA SER A 237 -14.37 1.95 9.76
C SER A 237 -13.12 1.78 8.88
N SER A 238 -12.31 2.84 8.80
CA SER A 238 -11.22 3.00 7.85
C SER A 238 -9.87 3.11 8.57
N ASN A 239 -8.78 3.16 7.81
CA ASN A 239 -7.43 3.32 8.32
C ASN A 239 -7.26 4.74 8.92
N TYR A 240 -7.15 4.81 10.25
CA TYR A 240 -7.08 6.10 10.95
C TYR A 240 -5.81 6.91 10.65
N ILE A 241 -4.70 6.28 10.25
CA ILE A 241 -3.46 6.99 9.89
C ILE A 241 -3.62 7.67 8.53
N MET A 242 -4.19 6.92 7.58
CA MET A 242 -4.53 7.42 6.24
C MET A 242 -5.48 8.63 6.34
N ASN A 243 -6.57 8.48 7.10
CA ASN A 243 -7.57 9.55 7.27
C ASN A 243 -7.01 10.76 8.04
N LEU A 244 -6.22 10.54 9.09
CA LEU A 244 -5.51 11.62 9.78
C LEU A 244 -4.59 12.38 8.82
N THR A 245 -3.89 11.67 7.93
CA THR A 245 -2.99 12.29 6.95
C THR A 245 -3.75 13.19 5.98
N GLU A 246 -4.89 12.74 5.45
CA GLU A 246 -5.74 13.53 4.55
C GLU A 246 -6.34 14.76 5.26
N ASP A 247 -6.81 14.61 6.51
CA ASP A 247 -7.29 15.74 7.32
C ASP A 247 -6.18 16.76 7.59
N ILE A 248 -4.94 16.31 7.87
CA ILE A 248 -3.77 17.20 8.02
C ILE A 248 -3.47 17.94 6.71
N CYS A 249 -3.44 17.24 5.57
CA CYS A 249 -3.19 17.86 4.27
C CYS A 249 -4.25 18.90 3.93
N THR A 250 -5.51 18.59 4.19
CA THR A 250 -6.64 19.50 4.00
C THR A 250 -6.53 20.71 4.92
N HIS A 251 -6.20 20.52 6.20
CA HIS A 251 -5.96 21.61 7.13
C HIS A 251 -4.83 22.55 6.66
N LEU A 252 -3.69 22.00 6.24
CA LEU A 252 -2.55 22.78 5.76
C LEU A 252 -2.89 23.55 4.47
N HIS A 253 -3.68 22.97 3.58
CA HIS A 253 -4.17 23.65 2.37
C HIS A 253 -5.13 24.80 2.71
N LEU A 254 -6.14 24.54 3.55
CA LEU A 254 -7.16 25.54 3.93
C LEU A 254 -6.56 26.72 4.71
N THR A 255 -5.54 26.46 5.52
CA THR A 255 -4.81 27.50 6.25
C THR A 255 -3.74 28.21 5.42
N GLN A 256 -3.62 27.87 4.13
CA GLN A 256 -2.65 28.46 3.20
C GLN A 256 -1.21 28.34 3.70
N HIS A 257 -0.88 27.20 4.32
CA HIS A 257 0.49 26.89 4.70
C HIS A 257 1.40 27.01 3.48
N GLU A 258 2.59 27.59 3.64
CA GLU A 258 3.54 27.90 2.56
C GLU A 258 3.70 26.74 1.56
N LEU A 259 3.92 25.53 2.07
CA LEU A 259 4.13 24.32 1.27
C LEU A 259 2.85 23.75 0.61
N PHE A 260 1.64 24.14 1.02
CA PHE A 260 0.36 23.55 0.59
C PHE A 260 -0.57 24.56 -0.09
N ARG A 261 -0.09 25.79 -0.30
CA ARG A 261 -0.91 26.88 -0.85
C ARG A 261 -1.52 26.55 -2.22
N THR A 262 -0.75 25.88 -3.07
CA THR A 262 -1.12 25.56 -4.46
C THR A 262 -1.57 24.10 -4.65
N GLN A 263 -1.33 23.24 -3.67
CA GLN A 263 -1.58 21.80 -3.76
C GLN A 263 -2.43 21.32 -2.59
N HIS A 264 -3.53 20.64 -2.92
CA HIS A 264 -4.37 19.95 -1.96
C HIS A 264 -4.24 18.46 -2.21
N PHE A 265 -3.61 17.75 -1.27
CA PHE A 265 -3.43 16.30 -1.37
C PHE A 265 -4.60 15.58 -0.71
N ILE A 266 -5.21 14.67 -1.47
CA ILE A 266 -6.31 13.80 -1.05
C ILE A 266 -6.01 12.36 -1.45
N LEU A 267 -6.81 11.41 -0.95
CA LEU A 267 -6.65 10.00 -1.23
C LEU A 267 -7.46 9.59 -2.47
N HIS A 268 -6.75 9.34 -3.57
CA HIS A 268 -7.32 8.80 -4.80
C HIS A 268 -7.45 7.28 -4.68
N SER A 269 -8.66 6.77 -4.90
CA SER A 269 -8.99 5.36 -4.68
C SER A 269 -9.15 4.61 -5.99
N PHE A 270 -8.50 3.46 -6.13
CA PHE A 270 -8.58 2.63 -7.33
C PHE A 270 -8.74 1.16 -6.99
N ILE A 271 -9.44 0.42 -7.84
CA ILE A 271 -9.40 -1.04 -7.84
C ILE A 271 -8.34 -1.49 -8.84
N ILE A 272 -7.36 -2.26 -8.35
CA ILE A 272 -6.17 -2.58 -9.14
C ILE A 272 -6.04 -4.06 -9.46
N TYR A 273 -6.74 -4.94 -8.72
CA TYR A 273 -6.69 -6.38 -8.96
C TYR A 273 -8.00 -7.07 -8.57
N LEU A 274 -8.44 -8.01 -9.40
CA LEU A 274 -9.58 -8.88 -9.11
C LEU A 274 -9.05 -10.25 -8.70
N ILE A 275 -9.41 -10.67 -7.50
CA ILE A 275 -9.05 -11.99 -6.97
C ILE A 275 -9.98 -13.01 -7.60
N PHE A 276 -9.42 -14.08 -8.15
CA PHE A 276 -10.19 -15.06 -8.91
C PHE A 276 -10.03 -16.50 -8.40
N ARG A 277 -9.16 -16.71 -7.40
CA ARG A 277 -8.97 -17.99 -6.73
C ARG A 277 -9.05 -17.81 -5.21
N PRO A 278 -9.60 -18.77 -4.47
CA PRO A 278 -9.67 -18.67 -3.01
C PRO A 278 -8.28 -18.58 -2.37
N GLN A 279 -7.27 -19.26 -2.91
CA GLN A 279 -5.88 -19.24 -2.42
C GLN A 279 -5.25 -17.83 -2.49
N GLN A 280 -5.74 -16.97 -3.38
CA GLN A 280 -5.21 -15.61 -3.55
C GLN A 280 -5.72 -14.63 -2.50
N VAL A 281 -6.79 -14.94 -1.75
CA VAL A 281 -7.46 -13.96 -0.86
C VAL A 281 -6.48 -13.28 0.10
N HIS A 282 -5.61 -14.06 0.73
CA HIS A 282 -4.59 -13.53 1.64
C HIS A 282 -3.33 -13.07 0.89
N ILE A 283 -2.89 -13.88 -0.07
CA ILE A 283 -1.64 -13.67 -0.81
C ILE A 283 -1.69 -12.37 -1.61
N ALA A 284 -2.80 -12.07 -2.27
CA ALA A 284 -2.95 -10.88 -3.10
C ALA A 284 -2.76 -9.59 -2.30
N GLU A 285 -3.31 -9.49 -1.10
CA GLU A 285 -3.12 -8.30 -0.27
C GLU A 285 -1.69 -8.21 0.27
N ILE A 286 -1.11 -9.33 0.72
CA ILE A 286 0.28 -9.38 1.22
C ILE A 286 1.26 -8.98 0.13
N PHE A 287 1.18 -9.66 -1.01
CA PHE A 287 2.07 -9.47 -2.13
C PHE A 287 1.94 -8.06 -2.70
N THR A 288 0.72 -7.57 -2.91
CA THR A 288 0.50 -6.22 -3.44
C THR A 288 0.95 -5.14 -2.46
N SER A 289 0.71 -5.30 -1.15
CA SER A 289 1.19 -4.36 -0.13
C SER A 289 2.72 -4.29 -0.10
N GLY A 290 3.38 -5.46 -0.20
CA GLY A 290 4.83 -5.55 -0.29
C GLY A 290 5.36 -4.90 -1.55
N LEU A 291 4.83 -5.29 -2.70
CA LEU A 291 5.21 -4.76 -4.00
C LEU A 291 5.11 -3.23 -4.00
N LEU A 292 3.98 -2.67 -3.55
CA LEU A 292 3.72 -1.23 -3.46
C LEU A 292 4.46 -0.51 -2.31
N GLN A 293 5.12 -1.25 -1.42
CA GLN A 293 5.89 -0.74 -0.28
C GLN A 293 5.10 0.23 0.62
N VAL A 294 3.82 -0.04 0.86
CA VAL A 294 2.83 0.87 1.49
C VAL A 294 2.89 0.94 3.02
N TRP A 295 4.01 0.57 3.63
CA TRP A 295 4.11 0.36 5.07
C TRP A 295 4.38 1.66 5.84
N ILE A 296 3.91 1.76 7.09
CA ILE A 296 4.27 2.90 7.95
C ILE A 296 5.71 2.78 8.47
N GLU A 297 6.26 1.57 8.53
CA GLU A 297 7.57 1.24 9.09
C GLU A 297 8.73 1.81 8.28
N ASN A 298 8.53 2.02 6.98
CA ASN A 298 9.51 2.61 6.07
C ASN A 298 9.12 4.03 5.62
N GLY A 299 7.96 4.54 6.04
CA GLY A 299 7.44 5.84 5.59
C GLY A 299 6.99 5.79 4.12
N GLY A 300 6.67 4.60 3.62
CA GLY A 300 6.22 4.35 2.25
C GLY A 300 4.71 4.50 2.07
N GLY A 301 3.93 4.41 3.14
CA GLY A 301 2.47 4.52 3.05
C GLY A 301 1.76 4.46 4.40
N PHE A 302 0.57 3.88 4.40
CA PHE A 302 -0.37 3.92 5.53
C PHE A 302 -0.73 2.55 6.10
N ASN A 303 -0.29 1.44 5.48
CA ASN A 303 -0.53 0.10 6.03
C ASN A 303 0.27 -0.04 7.31
N TYR A 304 -0.45 -0.17 8.43
CA TYR A 304 0.16 -0.46 9.73
C TYR A 304 -0.12 -1.90 10.15
N TYR A 305 -1.27 -2.45 9.82
CA TYR A 305 -1.60 -3.81 10.20
C TYR A 305 -1.08 -4.79 9.14
N PRO A 306 -0.53 -5.97 9.52
CA PRO A 306 -0.09 -6.96 8.54
C PRO A 306 -1.24 -7.34 7.60
N ALA A 307 -0.97 -7.28 6.31
CA ALA A 307 -1.87 -7.65 5.24
C ALA A 307 -2.30 -9.13 5.33
N GLY A 308 -3.39 -9.49 4.67
CA GLY A 308 -3.95 -10.83 4.65
C GLY A 308 -4.69 -11.22 5.93
N ARG A 309 -4.48 -10.56 7.07
CA ARG A 309 -5.08 -10.97 8.36
C ARG A 309 -6.57 -10.66 8.51
N SER A 310 -7.15 -9.83 7.66
CA SER A 310 -8.53 -9.36 7.78
C SER A 310 -9.40 -9.78 6.58
N ASN A 311 -9.10 -10.95 6.01
CA ASN A 311 -9.63 -11.36 4.70
C ASN A 311 -10.58 -12.57 4.80
N SER A 312 -11.00 -12.95 6.02
CA SER A 312 -11.93 -14.06 6.27
C SER A 312 -13.30 -13.89 5.61
N SER A 313 -13.63 -12.69 5.13
CA SER A 313 -14.81 -12.49 4.29
C SER A 313 -14.73 -13.23 2.95
N GLY A 314 -13.53 -13.63 2.49
CA GLY A 314 -13.34 -14.49 1.32
C GLY A 314 -13.97 -15.88 1.47
N ASP A 315 -14.11 -16.38 2.71
CA ASP A 315 -14.76 -17.68 2.99
C ASP A 315 -16.26 -17.69 2.66
N ARG A 316 -16.84 -16.50 2.41
CA ARG A 316 -18.25 -16.35 2.03
C ARG A 316 -18.49 -16.56 0.54
N VAL A 317 -17.43 -16.61 -0.26
CA VAL A 317 -17.52 -16.81 -1.72
C VAL A 317 -17.57 -18.30 -2.01
N THR A 318 -18.64 -18.72 -2.67
CA THR A 318 -18.91 -20.11 -2.98
C THR A 318 -17.97 -20.66 -4.05
N ALA A 319 -17.83 -21.99 -4.12
CA ALA A 319 -17.03 -22.64 -5.15
C ALA A 319 -17.53 -22.33 -6.58
N GLU A 320 -18.83 -22.10 -6.75
CA GLU A 320 -19.41 -21.70 -8.04
C GLU A 320 -19.01 -20.27 -8.43
N GLU A 321 -19.11 -19.33 -7.49
CA GLU A 321 -18.64 -17.96 -7.70
C GLU A 321 -17.14 -17.93 -8.04
N TRP A 322 -16.31 -18.71 -7.34
CA TRP A 322 -14.90 -18.83 -7.68
C TRP A 322 -14.64 -19.33 -9.10
N ARG A 323 -15.38 -20.34 -9.57
CA ARG A 323 -15.27 -20.80 -10.97
C ARG A 323 -15.65 -19.69 -11.96
N ASN A 324 -16.71 -18.95 -11.65
CA ASN A 324 -17.15 -17.83 -12.48
C ASN A 324 -16.15 -16.66 -12.47
N HIS A 325 -15.43 -16.46 -11.37
CA HIS A 325 -14.36 -15.47 -11.27
C HIS A 325 -13.12 -15.87 -12.08
N ASP A 326 -12.69 -17.14 -12.00
CA ASP A 326 -11.58 -17.68 -12.79
C ASP A 326 -11.86 -17.60 -14.29
N ALA A 327 -13.04 -18.07 -14.73
CA ALA A 327 -13.45 -18.00 -16.13
C ALA A 327 -13.44 -16.56 -16.66
N TRP A 328 -14.01 -15.62 -15.90
CA TRP A 328 -14.04 -14.21 -16.30
C TRP A 328 -12.63 -13.63 -16.46
N VAL A 329 -11.71 -13.92 -15.53
CA VAL A 329 -10.32 -13.41 -15.62
C VAL A 329 -9.60 -14.00 -16.84
N ARG A 330 -9.79 -15.29 -17.14
CA ARG A 330 -9.21 -15.93 -18.34
C ARG A 330 -9.72 -15.30 -19.63
N GLU A 331 -11.00 -14.94 -19.69
CA GLU A 331 -11.61 -14.32 -20.86
C GLU A 331 -11.25 -12.84 -21.02
N ASN A 332 -11.01 -12.12 -19.92
CA ASN A 332 -10.88 -10.66 -19.90
C ASN A 332 -9.46 -10.16 -19.56
N SER A 333 -8.48 -11.06 -19.47
CA SER A 333 -7.07 -10.73 -19.26
C SER A 333 -6.16 -11.59 -20.14
N ASP A 334 -4.88 -11.22 -20.21
CA ASP A 334 -3.85 -12.01 -20.92
C ASP A 334 -3.19 -13.06 -20.01
N LEU A 335 -3.95 -13.61 -19.06
CA LEU A 335 -3.44 -14.54 -18.05
C LEU A 335 -2.72 -15.72 -18.71
N ASP A 336 -3.38 -16.41 -19.64
CA ASP A 336 -2.84 -17.63 -20.25
C ASP A 336 -1.61 -17.35 -21.13
N GLY A 337 -1.63 -16.23 -21.87
CA GLY A 337 -0.48 -15.79 -22.67
C GLY A 337 0.74 -15.45 -21.82
N ARG A 338 0.54 -14.66 -20.76
CA ARG A 338 1.60 -14.28 -19.81
C ARG A 338 2.11 -15.47 -19.00
N TRP A 339 1.23 -16.39 -18.62
CA TRP A 339 1.58 -17.63 -17.92
C TRP A 339 2.47 -18.53 -18.79
N GLU A 340 2.10 -18.71 -20.05
CA GLU A 340 2.91 -19.46 -21.03
C GLU A 340 4.30 -18.85 -21.23
N MET A 341 4.39 -17.52 -21.35
CA MET A 341 5.67 -16.82 -21.45
C MET A 341 6.53 -17.00 -20.19
N LEU A 342 5.93 -16.91 -19.01
CA LEU A 342 6.62 -17.14 -17.75
C LEU A 342 7.19 -18.55 -17.68
N ARG A 343 6.39 -19.58 -18.01
CA ARG A 343 6.84 -20.98 -17.99
C ARG A 343 8.05 -21.20 -18.89
N LYS A 344 8.00 -20.73 -20.15
CA LYS A 344 9.13 -20.82 -21.08
C LYS A 344 10.40 -20.12 -20.56
N ARG A 345 10.24 -18.98 -19.88
CA ARG A 345 11.37 -18.26 -19.28
C ARG A 345 11.94 -18.99 -18.10
N VAL A 346 11.10 -19.48 -17.20
CA VAL A 346 11.54 -20.26 -16.03
C VAL A 346 12.30 -21.49 -16.50
N GLU A 347 11.81 -22.24 -17.48
CA GLU A 347 12.53 -23.39 -18.06
C GLU A 347 13.92 -23.03 -18.61
N ARG A 348 14.06 -21.84 -19.23
CA ARG A 348 15.34 -21.34 -19.76
C ARG A 348 16.28 -20.81 -18.67
N ASP A 349 15.72 -20.08 -17.70
CA ASP A 349 16.46 -19.19 -16.78
C ASP A 349 16.61 -19.79 -15.38
N VAL A 350 15.98 -20.94 -15.09
CA VAL A 350 16.08 -21.66 -13.80
C VAL A 350 17.53 -21.95 -13.36
N ILE A 351 18.46 -22.01 -14.32
CA ILE A 351 19.90 -22.16 -14.05
C ILE A 351 20.51 -20.92 -13.37
N ALA A 352 19.97 -19.72 -13.62
CA ALA A 352 20.53 -18.44 -13.15
C ALA A 352 20.02 -17.99 -11.77
N VAL A 353 18.90 -18.53 -11.28
CA VAL A 353 18.20 -18.05 -10.07
C VAL A 353 18.60 -18.77 -8.77
N GLY A 354 19.57 -19.68 -8.83
CA GLY A 354 20.05 -20.47 -7.68
C GLY A 354 19.22 -21.73 -7.42
N ARG A 355 19.84 -22.75 -6.79
CA ARG A 355 19.25 -24.11 -6.68
C ARG A 355 17.93 -24.16 -5.89
N GLU A 356 17.83 -23.46 -4.78
CA GLU A 356 16.62 -23.48 -3.94
C GLU A 356 15.42 -22.87 -4.66
N LEU A 357 15.61 -21.70 -5.29
CA LEU A 357 14.56 -21.03 -6.04
C LEU A 357 14.18 -21.83 -7.30
N ALA A 358 15.16 -22.44 -7.98
CA ALA A 358 14.95 -23.35 -9.09
C ALA A 358 13.99 -24.50 -8.75
N ASP A 359 14.15 -25.14 -7.59
CA ASP A 359 13.31 -26.26 -7.18
C ASP A 359 11.88 -25.82 -6.88
N ILE A 360 11.69 -24.68 -6.21
CA ILE A 360 10.36 -24.09 -6.00
C ILE A 360 9.67 -23.85 -7.35
N TRP A 361 10.37 -23.24 -8.31
CA TRP A 361 9.80 -22.92 -9.61
C TRP A 361 9.52 -24.15 -10.48
N ARG A 362 10.28 -25.23 -10.33
CA ARG A 362 9.94 -26.51 -10.96
C ARG A 362 8.60 -27.03 -10.45
N GLU A 363 8.36 -26.99 -9.14
CA GLU A 363 7.06 -27.40 -8.57
C GLU A 363 5.93 -26.45 -8.99
N VAL A 364 6.19 -25.13 -9.04
CA VAL A 364 5.19 -24.15 -9.52
C VAL A 364 4.68 -24.52 -10.91
N MET A 365 5.55 -25.02 -11.80
CA MET A 365 5.27 -25.30 -13.21
C MET A 365 4.70 -26.69 -13.52
N LYS A 366 4.61 -27.60 -12.54
CA LYS A 366 4.09 -28.97 -12.76
C LYS A 366 2.56 -29.06 -12.86
N ASP A 367 1.86 -28.05 -12.36
CA ASP A 367 0.39 -27.91 -12.45
C ASP A 367 0.04 -26.67 -13.28
#